data_AF-Q0CZZ1-F1
#
_entry.id   AF-Q0CZZ1-F1
#
_cell.length_a   1.000
_cell.length_b   1.000
_cell.length_c   1.000
_cell.angle_alpha   90.00
_cell.angle_beta   90.00
_cell.angle_gamma   90.00
#
_symmetry.space_group_name_H-M   'P 1'
#
loop_
_entity.id
_entity.type
_entity.pdbx_description
1 polymer ?
#
loop_
_entity_poly.entity_id
_entity_poly.type
_entity_poly.pdbx_seq_one_letter_code
_entity_poly.pdbx_strand_id
1 'polypeptide(L)'
;MADRFPSLEDFSAGQTEVADTNGAADESDFLARERAVLGDDADQFATAQDHVATSENVDTGDDLLGGAEDAPAAVSHEEMSGFESSFPAIETQNEQVAPGGTITGTGAPFPPTGYPSYKEPEEEPEPVREWRERRDADISRRAEISEEKKQSTVKKAREDIDDFYVSYNNKTDKLRAQTRAEAEQFLANREDTSSGGAVPAVLAKNGSASCCSI
;
A
#
# COMPACT_ATOMS: atom_id res chain seq x y z
N MET A 1 -13.09 3.73 41.66
CA MET A 1 -12.09 4.33 40.73
C MET A 1 -11.03 3.32 40.29
N ALA A 2 -11.26 2.01 40.47
CA ALA A 2 -10.45 0.94 39.87
C ALA A 2 -11.20 0.21 38.74
N ASP A 3 -12.52 0.42 38.63
CA ASP A 3 -13.43 -0.25 37.68
C ASP A 3 -13.44 0.39 36.29
N ARG A 4 -12.41 1.17 35.96
CA ARG A 4 -12.25 1.86 34.66
C ARG A 4 -11.12 1.29 33.81
N PHE A 5 -10.42 0.29 34.34
CA PHE A 5 -9.40 -0.45 33.60
C PHE A 5 -9.75 -1.94 33.65
N PRO A 6 -9.78 -2.63 32.51
CA PRO A 6 -9.89 -4.08 32.47
C PRO A 6 -8.80 -4.70 33.34
N SER A 7 -9.16 -5.65 34.20
CA SER A 7 -8.20 -6.37 35.03
C SER A 7 -7.28 -7.22 34.16
N LEU A 8 -6.02 -7.35 34.57
CA LEU A 8 -4.98 -8.11 33.84
C LEU A 8 -5.39 -9.57 33.58
N GLU A 9 -6.28 -10.12 34.40
CA GLU A 9 -6.84 -11.46 34.26
C GLU A 9 -7.80 -11.61 33.05
N ASP A 10 -8.45 -10.53 32.59
CA ASP A 10 -9.38 -10.56 31.44
C ASP A 10 -8.65 -10.62 30.10
N PHE A 11 -7.40 -10.12 30.03
CA PHE A 11 -6.56 -10.25 28.84
C PHE A 11 -6.12 -11.70 28.57
N SER A 12 -6.11 -12.55 29.60
CA SER A 12 -5.66 -13.95 29.48
C SER A 12 -6.79 -14.91 29.13
N ALA A 13 -8.05 -14.50 29.22
CA ALA A 13 -9.22 -15.36 29.04
C ALA A 13 -9.75 -15.43 27.58
N GLY A 14 -8.92 -15.06 26.60
CA GLY A 14 -9.16 -15.40 25.19
C GLY A 14 -9.81 -14.31 24.33
N GLN A 15 -10.00 -13.09 24.81
CA GLN A 15 -10.44 -11.98 23.97
C GLN A 15 -9.25 -11.29 23.29
N THR A 16 -8.51 -12.04 22.47
CA THR A 16 -7.47 -11.52 21.55
C THR A 16 -7.91 -11.59 20.10
N GLU A 17 -9.18 -11.91 19.87
CA GLU A 17 -9.78 -11.91 18.54
C GLU A 17 -10.13 -10.47 18.19
N VAL A 18 -9.42 -9.93 17.20
CA VAL A 18 -9.88 -8.76 16.44
C VAL A 18 -11.31 -9.08 16.05
N ALA A 19 -12.27 -8.26 16.49
CA ALA A 19 -13.64 -8.40 16.01
C ALA A 19 -13.54 -8.31 14.47
N ASP A 20 -13.83 -9.42 13.79
CA ASP A 20 -13.89 -9.47 12.33
C ASP A 20 -15.03 -8.55 11.87
N THR A 21 -14.74 -7.26 11.75
CA THR A 21 -15.51 -6.30 10.97
C THR A 21 -15.23 -6.66 9.52
N ASN A 22 -15.98 -7.65 9.05
CA ASN A 22 -16.05 -8.08 7.67
C ASN A 22 -16.05 -6.86 6.74
N GLY A 23 -14.93 -6.62 6.07
CA GLY A 23 -14.86 -6.02 4.73
C GLY A 23 -15.51 -4.65 4.52
N ALA A 24 -15.03 -3.62 5.21
CA ALA A 24 -14.89 -2.26 4.68
C ALA A 24 -14.08 -1.47 5.71
N ALA A 25 -12.84 -1.10 5.36
CA ALA A 25 -12.09 -0.14 6.16
C ALA A 25 -12.66 1.26 5.87
N ASP A 26 -13.90 1.49 6.28
CA ASP A 26 -14.47 2.83 6.29
C ASP A 26 -13.83 3.58 7.45
N GLU A 27 -13.23 4.73 7.19
CA GLU A 27 -12.62 5.60 8.22
C GLU A 27 -13.63 5.99 9.33
N SER A 28 -14.93 5.82 9.05
CA SER A 28 -16.02 5.93 10.01
C SER A 28 -15.91 4.94 11.18
N ASP A 29 -15.32 3.76 11.00
CA ASP A 29 -15.09 2.79 12.08
C ASP A 29 -13.97 3.25 13.04
N PHE A 30 -12.95 3.92 12.50
CA PHE A 30 -11.89 4.52 13.33
C PHE A 30 -12.45 5.66 14.20
N LEU A 31 -13.20 6.58 13.60
CA LEU A 31 -13.81 7.72 14.31
C LEU A 31 -14.90 7.27 15.29
N ALA A 32 -15.72 6.28 14.92
CA ALA A 32 -16.72 5.71 15.81
C ALA A 32 -16.07 5.02 17.02
N ARG A 33 -14.96 4.29 16.79
CA ARG A 33 -14.20 3.67 17.88
C ARG A 33 -13.54 4.71 18.77
N GLU A 34 -12.93 5.75 18.22
CA GLU A 34 -12.35 6.82 19.01
C GLU A 34 -13.42 7.56 19.83
N ARG A 35 -14.55 7.90 19.22
CA ARG A 35 -15.68 8.54 19.90
C ARG A 35 -16.25 7.67 21.02
N ALA A 36 -16.32 6.35 20.84
CA ALA A 36 -16.75 5.44 21.89
C ALA A 36 -15.75 5.37 23.05
N VAL A 37 -14.45 5.53 22.78
CA VAL A 37 -13.39 5.49 23.80
C VAL A 37 -13.26 6.82 24.54
N LEU A 38 -13.37 7.96 23.84
CA LEU A 38 -13.23 9.31 24.40
C LEU A 38 -14.55 9.89 24.92
N GLY A 39 -15.69 9.36 24.48
CA GLY A 39 -17.02 9.80 24.90
C GLY A 39 -17.29 11.26 24.55
N ASP A 40 -17.74 12.04 25.54
CA ASP A 40 -18.08 13.46 25.37
C ASP A 40 -16.86 14.34 25.03
N ASP A 41 -15.64 13.90 25.36
CA ASP A 41 -14.40 14.63 25.05
C ASP A 41 -13.97 14.48 23.58
N ALA A 42 -14.55 13.55 22.83
CA ALA A 42 -14.24 13.35 21.41
C ALA A 42 -14.57 14.58 20.55
N ASP A 43 -15.57 15.38 20.96
CA ASP A 43 -15.96 16.59 20.24
C ASP A 43 -14.86 17.68 20.27
N GLN A 44 -13.85 17.57 21.14
CA GLN A 44 -12.70 18.49 21.16
C GLN A 44 -11.68 18.20 20.06
N PHE A 45 -11.68 16.99 19.52
CA PHE A 45 -10.74 16.52 18.49
C PHE A 45 -11.40 16.43 17.11
N ALA A 46 -12.72 16.60 17.03
CA ALA A 46 -13.47 16.66 15.78
C ALA A 46 -13.07 17.89 14.96
N THR A 47 -12.78 17.69 13.68
CA THR A 47 -12.43 18.77 12.74
C THR A 47 -13.55 18.98 11.71
N ALA A 48 -13.60 20.15 11.06
CA ALA A 48 -14.64 20.45 10.06
C ALA A 48 -14.60 19.52 8.83
N GLN A 49 -13.45 18.88 8.57
CA GLN A 49 -13.25 17.94 7.47
C GLN A 49 -13.83 16.54 7.76
N ASP A 50 -14.08 16.22 9.03
CA ASP A 50 -14.57 14.92 9.48
C ASP A 50 -15.99 14.61 8.96
N HIS A 51 -16.77 15.66 8.69
CA HIS A 51 -18.10 15.56 8.09
C HIS A 51 -18.10 15.28 6.58
N VAL A 52 -16.99 15.53 5.89
CA VAL A 52 -16.86 15.34 4.44
C VAL A 52 -16.74 13.85 4.10
N ALA A 53 -16.05 13.08 4.95
CA ALA A 53 -15.92 11.63 4.81
C ALA A 53 -17.23 10.87 5.11
N THR A 54 -18.13 11.44 5.92
CA THR A 54 -19.43 10.82 6.26
C THR A 54 -20.57 11.10 5.27
N SER A 55 -20.34 11.92 4.25
CA SER A 55 -21.37 12.13 3.22
C SER A 55 -21.36 10.95 2.26
N GLU A 56 -22.34 10.05 2.39
CA GLU A 56 -22.61 8.91 1.49
C GLU A 56 -22.86 9.29 0.00
N ASN A 57 -22.51 10.50 -0.43
CA ASN A 57 -22.73 11.01 -1.78
C ASN A 57 -21.50 11.71 -2.39
N VAL A 58 -20.30 11.38 -1.93
CA VAL A 58 -19.08 11.71 -2.68
C VAL A 58 -18.83 10.59 -3.68
N ASP A 59 -19.23 10.84 -4.92
CA ASP A 59 -18.84 10.10 -6.11
C ASP A 59 -17.34 9.77 -6.03
N THR A 60 -17.01 8.49 -5.96
CA THR A 60 -15.64 7.95 -5.87
C THR A 60 -14.94 8.04 -7.22
N GLY A 61 -15.01 9.21 -7.84
CA GLY A 61 -14.39 9.55 -9.11
C GLY A 61 -13.32 10.59 -8.89
N ASP A 62 -12.08 10.12 -8.73
CA ASP A 62 -10.93 10.81 -9.33
C ASP A 62 -10.46 12.14 -8.71
N ASP A 63 -10.36 12.28 -7.38
CA ASP A 63 -9.50 13.33 -6.79
C ASP A 63 -9.02 13.04 -5.36
N LEU A 64 -8.37 11.88 -5.15
CA LEU A 64 -7.68 11.58 -3.88
C LEU A 64 -6.20 11.26 -4.06
N LEU A 65 -5.63 11.49 -5.24
CA LEU A 65 -4.21 11.31 -5.51
C LEU A 65 -3.71 12.30 -6.58
N GLY A 66 -3.69 13.59 -6.25
CA GLY A 66 -2.72 14.54 -6.78
C GLY A 66 -2.57 14.61 -8.30
N GLY A 67 -3.66 14.90 -9.01
CA GLY A 67 -3.65 15.27 -10.43
C GLY A 67 -3.28 16.74 -10.60
N ALA A 68 -2.03 17.01 -10.96
CA ALA A 68 -1.51 18.34 -11.19
C ALA A 68 -1.96 18.90 -12.55
N GLU A 69 -3.11 19.59 -12.59
CA GLU A 69 -3.40 20.63 -13.58
C GLU A 69 -4.72 21.34 -13.20
N ASP A 70 -4.61 22.61 -12.77
CA ASP A 70 -5.70 23.50 -12.35
C ASP A 70 -6.24 23.33 -10.90
N ALA A 71 -5.40 23.67 -9.92
CA ALA A 71 -5.85 23.91 -8.55
C ALA A 71 -6.65 25.25 -8.47
N PRO A 72 -7.91 25.27 -7.99
CA PRO A 72 -8.52 26.51 -7.55
C PRO A 72 -7.79 26.98 -6.28
N ALA A 73 -7.26 28.19 -6.32
CA ALA A 73 -6.64 28.91 -5.22
C ALA A 73 -7.62 29.20 -4.06
N ALA A 74 -8.07 28.16 -3.36
CA ALA A 74 -9.10 28.24 -2.32
C ALA A 74 -8.84 27.36 -1.09
N VAL A 75 -7.60 26.92 -0.85
CA VAL A 75 -7.15 26.79 0.54
C VAL A 75 -6.96 28.22 1.04
N SER A 76 -7.94 28.69 1.81
CA SER A 76 -8.06 30.06 2.27
C SER A 76 -6.78 30.51 2.96
N HIS A 77 -6.17 31.57 2.42
CA HIS A 77 -5.04 32.31 2.97
C HIS A 77 -5.20 32.64 4.47
N GLU A 78 -6.43 32.67 4.97
CA GLU A 78 -6.81 32.89 6.36
C GLU A 78 -6.38 31.75 7.32
N GLU A 79 -6.48 30.48 6.92
CA GLU A 79 -6.08 29.35 7.78
C GLU A 79 -4.56 29.19 7.83
N MET A 80 -3.87 29.56 6.75
CA MET A 80 -2.41 29.62 6.68
C MET A 80 -1.86 30.76 7.55
N SER A 81 -2.54 31.91 7.59
CA SER A 81 -2.20 33.05 8.45
C SER A 81 -2.33 32.74 9.96
N GLY A 82 -3.34 31.94 10.35
CA GLY A 82 -3.50 31.47 11.74
C GLY A 82 -2.39 30.50 12.19
N PHE A 83 -1.91 29.66 11.27
CA PHE A 83 -0.77 28.78 11.50
C PHE A 83 0.54 29.58 11.58
N GLU A 84 0.79 30.51 10.64
CA GLU A 84 1.99 31.35 10.61
C GLU A 84 2.13 32.25 11.85
N SER A 85 1.02 32.74 12.40
CA SER A 85 1.00 33.57 13.61
C SER A 85 1.20 32.79 14.92
N SER A 86 1.04 31.47 14.89
CA SER A 86 1.29 30.57 16.02
C SER A 86 2.78 30.24 16.19
N PHE A 87 3.60 30.56 15.19
CA PHE A 87 5.06 30.49 15.28
C PHE A 87 5.67 31.89 15.33
N PRO A 88 6.79 32.10 16.03
CA PRO A 88 7.53 33.34 15.94
C PRO A 88 7.95 33.56 14.48
N ALA A 89 7.54 34.67 13.86
CA ALA A 89 7.86 34.97 12.47
C ALA A 89 9.38 35.04 12.26
N ILE A 90 9.92 34.12 11.46
CA ILE A 90 11.33 34.11 11.02
C ILE A 90 11.43 34.90 9.71
N GLU A 91 10.81 36.08 9.65
CA GLU A 91 10.90 36.99 8.50
C GLU A 91 12.14 37.88 8.63
N THR A 92 13.30 37.25 8.75
CA THR A 92 14.59 37.85 8.43
C THR A 92 15.39 36.73 7.80
N GLN A 93 15.55 36.81 6.48
CA GLN A 93 16.31 35.88 5.64
C GLN A 93 17.41 35.15 6.43
N ASN A 94 17.07 33.96 6.90
CA ASN A 94 18.03 33.08 7.52
C ASN A 94 18.72 32.33 6.39
N GLU A 95 19.79 32.94 5.86
CA GLU A 95 20.66 32.39 4.81
C GLU A 95 21.25 31.00 5.19
N GLN A 96 21.01 30.54 6.41
CA GLN A 96 21.46 29.28 6.98
C GLN A 96 20.51 28.10 6.72
N VAL A 97 19.36 28.33 6.06
CA VAL A 97 18.38 27.27 5.73
C VAL A 97 18.09 27.15 4.23
N ALA A 98 18.93 27.74 3.37
CA ALA A 98 18.93 27.45 1.94
C ALA A 98 19.35 25.99 1.66
N PRO A 99 18.97 25.38 0.51
CA PRO A 99 18.97 23.93 0.31
C PRO A 99 20.41 23.40 0.22
N GLY A 100 20.93 23.00 1.37
CA GLY A 100 22.35 22.72 1.60
C GLY A 100 22.78 22.88 3.06
N GLY A 101 21.94 23.45 3.92
CA GLY A 101 22.16 23.53 5.37
C GLY A 101 22.00 22.18 6.06
N THR A 102 23.11 21.55 6.45
CA THR A 102 23.14 20.36 7.29
C THR A 102 22.58 20.66 8.68
N ILE A 103 21.47 20.02 9.06
CA ILE A 103 20.80 20.11 10.38
C ILE A 103 21.69 19.65 11.56
N THR A 104 22.88 19.09 11.31
CA THR A 104 23.87 18.75 12.35
C THR A 104 25.15 19.58 12.26
N GLY A 105 25.18 20.60 11.40
CA GLY A 105 26.33 21.48 11.22
C GLY A 105 26.35 22.59 12.26
N THR A 106 27.46 22.71 12.98
CA THR A 106 27.81 23.80 13.90
C THR A 106 27.67 25.18 13.23
N GLY A 107 26.47 25.75 13.29
CA GLY A 107 26.12 27.00 12.61
C GLY A 107 25.30 27.94 13.48
N ALA A 108 25.62 28.07 14.76
CA ALA A 108 25.05 29.14 15.60
C ALA A 108 25.98 30.36 15.56
N PRO A 109 25.45 31.60 15.51
CA PRO A 109 26.22 32.82 15.73
C PRO A 109 26.45 33.00 17.23
N PHE A 110 27.17 32.07 17.85
CA PHE A 110 27.60 32.19 19.24
C PHE A 110 29.01 32.81 19.26
N PRO A 111 29.35 33.71 20.21
CA PRO A 111 30.67 34.33 20.27
C PRO A 111 31.78 33.27 20.28
N PRO A 112 32.93 33.52 19.62
CA PRO A 112 34.04 32.58 19.54
C PRO A 112 34.76 32.52 20.89
N THR A 113 34.14 31.87 21.87
CA THR A 113 34.83 31.47 23.09
C THR A 113 35.55 30.18 22.78
N GLY A 114 36.87 30.29 22.56
CA GLY A 114 37.77 29.20 22.24
C GLY A 114 37.90 28.20 23.39
N TYR A 115 36.90 27.36 23.58
CA TYR A 115 37.07 26.07 24.23
C TYR A 115 37.60 25.07 23.19
N PRO A 116 38.71 24.38 23.46
CA PRO A 116 39.15 23.32 22.57
C PRO A 116 38.05 22.27 22.50
N SER A 117 37.48 22.06 21.30
CA SER A 117 36.48 21.03 20.99
C SER A 117 37.04 19.60 21.07
N TYR A 118 38.20 19.42 21.70
CA TYR A 118 38.80 18.13 21.96
C TYR A 118 38.91 17.99 23.48
N LYS A 119 37.89 17.37 24.07
CA LYS A 119 38.07 16.72 25.36
C LYS A 119 38.77 15.40 25.08
N GLU A 120 39.90 15.20 25.75
CA GLU A 120 40.54 13.90 25.94
C GLU A 120 39.45 12.85 26.25
N PRO A 121 39.52 11.61 25.72
CA PRO A 121 38.50 10.59 25.97
C PRO A 121 38.55 10.18 27.44
N GLU A 122 37.91 10.96 28.30
CA GLU A 122 37.53 10.53 29.63
C GLU A 122 36.60 9.32 29.46
N GLU A 123 36.90 8.26 30.22
CA GLU A 123 36.08 7.04 30.25
C GLU A 123 34.60 7.45 30.35
N GLU A 124 33.82 7.07 29.34
CA GLU A 124 32.40 7.47 29.29
C GLU A 124 31.75 7.11 30.62
N PRO A 125 31.01 8.04 31.25
CA PRO A 125 30.42 7.77 32.54
C PRO A 125 29.57 6.50 32.45
N GLU A 126 29.77 5.57 33.39
CA GLU A 126 29.14 4.23 33.39
C GLU A 126 27.66 4.20 32.96
N PRO A 127 26.78 5.15 33.38
CA PRO A 127 25.39 5.20 32.93
C PRO A 127 25.21 5.38 31.41
N VAL A 128 26.10 6.12 30.76
CA VAL A 128 26.08 6.35 29.31
C VAL A 128 26.56 5.11 28.56
N ARG A 129 27.54 4.40 29.12
CA ARG A 129 28.02 3.13 28.58
C ARG A 129 26.91 2.07 28.60
N GLU A 130 26.26 1.87 29.74
CA GLU A 130 25.12 0.95 29.86
C GLU A 130 23.95 1.34 28.94
N TRP A 131 23.69 2.64 28.78
CA TRP A 131 22.64 3.12 27.88
C TRP A 131 22.95 2.80 26.41
N ARG A 132 24.20 2.99 25.96
CA ARG A 132 24.61 2.62 24.61
C ARG A 132 24.52 1.12 24.37
N GLU A 133 25.02 0.31 25.31
CA GLU A 133 24.93 -1.15 25.20
C GLU A 133 23.48 -1.62 25.10
N ARG A 134 22.56 -1.07 25.90
CA ARG A 134 21.12 -1.38 25.81
C ARG A 134 20.49 -0.92 24.50
N ARG A 135 20.85 0.27 24.02
CA ARG A 135 20.36 0.82 22.76
C ARG A 135 20.84 -0.02 21.57
N ASP A 136 22.13 -0.34 21.53
CA ASP A 136 22.73 -1.11 20.45
C ASP A 136 22.18 -2.54 20.41
N ALA A 137 21.94 -3.14 21.58
CA ALA A 137 21.25 -4.43 21.67
C ALA A 137 19.81 -4.38 21.13
N ASP A 138 19.05 -3.32 21.42
CA ASP A 138 17.69 -3.15 20.89
C ASP A 138 17.69 -2.88 19.38
N ILE A 139 18.63 -2.08 18.88
CA ILE A 139 18.82 -1.84 17.45
C ILE A 139 19.20 -3.14 16.73
N SER A 140 20.11 -3.95 17.28
CA SER A 140 20.48 -5.26 16.71
C SER A 140 19.25 -6.16 16.59
N ARG A 141 18.46 -6.27 17.67
CA ARG A 141 17.23 -7.07 17.67
C ARG A 141 16.25 -6.60 16.60
N ARG A 142 16.03 -5.29 16.46
CA ARG A 142 15.13 -4.73 15.44
C ARG A 142 15.67 -4.97 14.03
N ALA A 143 16.98 -4.86 13.84
CA ALA A 143 17.64 -5.13 12.56
C ALA A 143 17.51 -6.61 12.16
N GLU A 144 17.70 -7.53 13.09
CA GLU A 144 17.51 -8.98 12.87
C GLU A 144 16.08 -9.30 12.43
N ILE A 145 15.07 -8.76 13.14
CA ILE A 145 13.65 -8.96 12.78
C ILE A 145 13.34 -8.35 11.40
N SER A 146 13.88 -7.17 11.10
CA SER A 146 13.68 -6.51 9.81
C SER A 146 14.30 -7.31 8.66
N GLU A 147 15.51 -7.84 8.87
CA GLU A 147 16.19 -8.67 7.88
C GLU A 147 15.47 -10.01 7.69
N GLU A 148 15.00 -10.66 8.75
CA GLU A 148 14.20 -11.89 8.65
C GLU A 148 12.92 -11.66 7.83
N LYS A 149 12.19 -10.58 8.11
CA LYS A 149 10.99 -10.20 7.34
C LYS A 149 11.31 -9.92 5.88
N LYS A 150 12.40 -9.20 5.60
CA LYS A 150 12.85 -8.94 4.24
C LYS A 150 13.19 -10.23 3.50
N GLN A 151 13.92 -11.14 4.15
CA GLN A 151 14.29 -12.42 3.57
C GLN A 151 13.06 -13.32 3.34
N SER A 152 12.07 -13.32 4.23
CA SER A 152 10.84 -14.07 4.04
C SER A 152 10.01 -13.52 2.88
N THR A 153 9.91 -12.20 2.73
CA THR A 153 9.26 -11.57 1.56
C THR A 153 9.98 -11.92 0.26
N VAL A 154 11.32 -11.89 0.24
CA VAL A 154 12.11 -12.27 -0.95
C VAL A 154 11.92 -13.75 -1.29
N LYS A 155 11.92 -14.64 -0.29
CA LYS A 155 11.67 -16.08 -0.51
C LYS A 155 10.27 -16.31 -1.07
N LYS A 156 9.25 -15.70 -0.47
CA LYS A 156 7.87 -15.79 -0.96
C LYS A 156 7.75 -15.28 -2.40
N ALA A 157 8.37 -14.16 -2.72
CA ALA A 157 8.38 -13.64 -4.09
C ALA A 157 9.05 -14.60 -5.09
N ARG A 158 10.09 -15.33 -4.68
CA ARG A 158 10.72 -16.36 -5.52
C ARG A 158 9.81 -17.58 -5.71
N GLU A 159 9.20 -18.06 -4.64
CA GLU A 159 8.22 -19.16 -4.68
C GLU A 159 7.04 -18.82 -5.59
N ASP A 160 6.48 -17.61 -5.47
CA ASP A 160 5.39 -17.14 -6.33
C ASP A 160 5.80 -17.09 -7.82
N ILE A 161 7.06 -16.73 -8.12
CA ILE A 161 7.59 -16.75 -9.49
C ILE A 161 7.66 -18.19 -10.01
N ASP A 162 8.20 -19.12 -9.23
CA ASP A 162 8.31 -20.52 -9.62
C ASP A 162 6.92 -21.15 -9.82
N ASP A 163 5.99 -20.89 -8.90
CA ASP A 163 4.59 -21.34 -8.97
C ASP A 163 3.86 -20.77 -10.19
N PHE A 164 4.13 -19.51 -10.56
CA PHE A 164 3.60 -18.91 -11.77
C PHE A 164 4.05 -19.69 -13.01
N TYR A 165 5.33 -20.03 -13.13
CA TYR A 165 5.82 -20.77 -14.30
C TYR A 165 5.32 -22.21 -14.33
N VAL A 166 5.23 -22.88 -13.20
CA VAL A 166 4.65 -24.23 -13.12
C VAL A 166 3.18 -24.21 -13.54
N SER A 167 2.38 -23.31 -12.97
CA SER A 167 0.95 -23.20 -13.29
C SER A 167 0.70 -22.75 -14.73
N TYR A 168 1.51 -21.82 -15.25
CA TYR A 168 1.46 -21.36 -16.64
C TYR A 168 1.78 -22.49 -17.62
N ASN A 169 2.91 -23.18 -17.43
CA ASN A 169 3.31 -24.28 -18.31
C ASN A 169 2.25 -25.37 -18.31
N ASN A 170 1.77 -25.79 -17.13
CA ASN A 170 0.68 -26.75 -17.00
C ASN A 170 -0.60 -26.30 -17.74
N LYS A 171 -0.96 -25.01 -17.67
CA LYS A 171 -2.10 -24.45 -18.40
C LYS A 171 -1.87 -24.47 -19.91
N THR A 172 -0.69 -24.08 -20.39
CA THR A 172 -0.36 -24.11 -21.82
C THR A 172 -0.36 -25.52 -22.38
N ASP A 173 0.16 -26.50 -21.64
CA ASP A 173 0.19 -27.89 -22.08
C ASP A 173 -1.20 -28.51 -22.09
N LYS A 174 -2.04 -28.19 -21.10
CA LYS A 174 -3.47 -28.55 -21.12
C LYS A 174 -4.20 -27.97 -22.34
N LEU A 175 -3.99 -26.70 -22.64
CA LEU A 175 -4.61 -26.06 -23.82
C LEU A 175 -4.12 -26.69 -25.12
N ARG A 176 -2.81 -26.94 -25.27
CA ARG A 176 -2.26 -27.64 -26.45
C ARG A 176 -2.81 -29.05 -26.59
N ALA A 177 -2.91 -29.79 -25.48
CA ALA A 177 -3.49 -31.13 -25.46
C ALA A 177 -4.97 -31.10 -25.84
N GLN A 178 -5.72 -30.12 -25.33
CA GLN A 178 -7.12 -29.91 -25.68
C GLN A 178 -7.28 -29.60 -27.19
N THR A 179 -6.52 -28.64 -27.73
CA THR A 179 -6.57 -28.32 -29.16
C THR A 179 -6.18 -29.51 -30.03
N ARG A 180 -5.20 -30.32 -29.61
CA ARG A 180 -4.84 -31.56 -30.32
C ARG A 180 -5.99 -32.57 -30.28
N ALA A 181 -6.59 -32.80 -29.11
CA ALA A 181 -7.71 -33.71 -28.97
C ALA A 181 -8.94 -33.25 -29.77
N GLU A 182 -9.25 -31.95 -29.78
CA GLU A 182 -10.32 -31.36 -30.59
C GLU A 182 -10.04 -31.50 -32.08
N ALA A 183 -8.79 -31.33 -32.52
CA ALA A 183 -8.39 -31.53 -33.92
C ALA A 183 -8.51 -33.00 -34.33
N GLU A 184 -8.09 -33.94 -33.49
CA GLU A 184 -8.24 -35.38 -33.71
C GLU A 184 -9.72 -35.78 -33.77
N GLN A 185 -10.56 -35.26 -32.87
CA GLN A 185 -12.01 -35.45 -32.90
C GLN A 185 -12.63 -34.84 -34.16
N PHE A 186 -12.19 -33.66 -34.59
CA PHE A 186 -12.66 -33.02 -35.81
C PHE A 186 -12.30 -33.85 -37.04
N LEU A 187 -11.07 -34.39 -37.10
CA LEU A 187 -10.64 -35.27 -38.19
C LEU A 187 -11.42 -36.59 -38.19
N ALA A 188 -11.62 -37.22 -37.03
CA ALA A 188 -12.43 -38.43 -36.90
C ALA A 188 -13.87 -38.19 -37.36
N ASN A 189 -14.52 -37.12 -36.88
CA ASN A 189 -15.86 -36.73 -37.32
C ASN A 189 -15.91 -36.43 -38.82
N ARG A 190 -14.84 -35.85 -39.40
CA ARG A 190 -14.73 -35.61 -40.84
C ARG A 190 -14.56 -36.92 -41.61
N GLU A 191 -13.77 -37.86 -41.13
CA GLU A 191 -13.56 -39.17 -41.76
C GLU A 191 -14.83 -40.02 -41.70
N ASP A 192 -15.57 -40.00 -40.58
CA ASP A 192 -16.87 -40.65 -40.42
C ASP A 192 -17.94 -40.04 -41.33
N THR A 193 -17.98 -38.70 -41.45
CA THR A 193 -18.92 -38.03 -42.36
C THR A 193 -18.50 -38.10 -43.84
N SER A 194 -17.20 -38.18 -44.13
CA SER A 194 -16.67 -38.32 -45.49
C SER A 194 -16.77 -39.74 -46.02
N SER A 195 -16.70 -40.76 -45.16
CA SER A 195 -16.92 -42.16 -45.53
C SER A 195 -18.41 -42.50 -45.72
N GLY A 196 -19.32 -41.65 -45.20
CA GLY A 196 -20.77 -41.73 -45.38
C GLY A 196 -21.34 -41.16 -46.70
N GLY A 197 -20.53 -40.50 -47.54
CA GLY A 197 -20.92 -40.14 -48.91
C GLY A 197 -20.96 -38.64 -49.21
N ALA A 198 -20.01 -38.19 -50.03
CA ALA A 198 -20.05 -36.85 -50.61
C ALA A 198 -19.41 -36.81 -52.01
N VAL A 199 -19.96 -37.54 -52.99
CA VAL A 199 -19.56 -37.39 -54.41
C VAL A 199 -20.70 -37.74 -55.41
N PRO A 200 -21.93 -37.19 -55.30
CA PRO A 200 -22.45 -36.54 -56.52
C PRO A 200 -23.33 -35.29 -56.34
N ALA A 201 -23.83 -34.96 -55.13
CA ALA A 201 -24.86 -33.92 -54.99
C ALA A 201 -24.34 -32.47 -55.11
N VAL A 202 -23.06 -32.20 -54.80
CA VAL A 202 -22.48 -30.84 -54.86
C VAL A 202 -22.12 -30.43 -56.30
N LEU A 203 -21.84 -31.39 -57.18
CA LEU A 203 -21.56 -31.13 -58.61
C LEU A 203 -22.82 -30.81 -59.43
N ALA A 204 -24.00 -31.28 -59.01
CA ALA A 204 -25.25 -31.03 -59.73
C ALA A 204 -25.77 -29.58 -59.59
N LYS A 205 -25.42 -28.87 -58.51
CA LYS A 205 -25.88 -27.49 -58.28
C LYS A 205 -25.10 -26.42 -59.08
N ASN A 206 -23.88 -26.72 -59.50
CA ASN A 206 -23.03 -25.77 -60.22
C ASN A 206 -23.06 -25.93 -61.76
N GLY A 207 -23.76 -26.94 -62.29
CA GLY A 207 -23.85 -27.21 -63.73
C GLY A 207 -25.08 -26.63 -64.45
N SER A 208 -26.05 -26.05 -63.72
CA SER A 208 -27.34 -25.61 -64.28
C SER A 208 -27.46 -24.08 -64.45
N ALA A 209 -26.36 -23.39 -64.72
CA ALA A 209 -26.34 -21.92 -64.92
C ALA A 209 -25.71 -21.47 -66.25
N SER A 210 -25.55 -22.37 -67.23
CA SER A 210 -25.08 -22.00 -68.57
C SER A 210 -25.83 -22.77 -69.66
N CYS A 211 -27.10 -22.41 -69.86
CA CYS A 211 -27.83 -22.73 -71.09
C CYS A 211 -29.00 -21.75 -71.22
N CYS A 212 -28.68 -20.49 -71.49
CA CYS A 212 -29.61 -19.50 -72.00
C CYS A 212 -28.83 -18.56 -72.91
N SER A 213 -28.54 -19.03 -74.13
CA SER A 213 -28.17 -18.17 -75.24
C SER A 213 -28.39 -18.92 -76.56
N ILE A 214 -29.07 -18.21 -77.46
CA ILE A 214 -29.49 -18.54 -78.84
C ILE A 214 -30.82 -19.27 -78.95
#